data_AF-A0A5D2D1A3-F1
#
_entry.id   AF-A0A5D2D1A3-F1
#
_cell.length_a   1.000
_cell.length_b   1.000
_cell.length_c   1.000
_cell.angle_alpha   90.00
_cell.angle_beta   90.00
_cell.angle_gamma   90.00
#
_symmetry.space_group_name_H-M   'P 1'
#
loop_
_entity.id
_entity.type
_entity.pdbx_description
1 polymer ?
#
loop_
_entity_poly.entity_id
_entity_poly.type
_entity_poly.pdbx_seq_one_letter_code
_entity_poly.pdbx_strand_id
1 'polypeptide(L)'
;MGHGFRDCPFVDEVWNLLNIKWDIVMGEKLLQDWLQGLFIMSSKVTCRQIACAIWFIWGERNKWVHDRSFASPKQIVHKISQYLQELNEIEKKLPVAPVGFER
;
A
#
# COMPACT_ATOMS: atom_id res chain seq x y z
N MET A 1 11.33 -12.93 -1.40
CA MET A 1 10.18 -12.13 -0.92
C MET A 1 10.01 -10.82 -1.69
N GLY A 2 11.09 -10.12 -2.09
CA GLY A 2 11.03 -8.90 -2.91
C GLY A 2 10.17 -9.01 -4.19
N HIS A 3 10.25 -10.15 -4.89
CA HIS A 3 9.39 -10.42 -6.06
C HIS A 3 7.88 -10.33 -5.78
N GLY A 4 7.42 -10.63 -4.56
CA GLY A 4 6.00 -10.55 -4.22
C GLY A 4 5.46 -9.13 -4.07
N PHE A 5 6.35 -8.14 -3.89
CA PHE A 5 5.97 -6.78 -3.48
C PHE A 5 6.62 -5.66 -4.27
N ARG A 6 7.67 -5.95 -5.04
CA ARG A 6 8.48 -4.94 -5.72
C ARG A 6 8.99 -5.42 -7.07
N ASP A 7 9.66 -6.57 -7.10
CA ASP A 7 10.48 -6.98 -8.26
C ASP A 7 9.66 -7.67 -9.39
N CYS A 8 8.33 -7.75 -9.25
CA CYS A 8 7.46 -8.35 -10.27
C CYS A 8 6.86 -7.25 -11.16
N PRO A 9 6.90 -7.37 -12.51
CA PRO A 9 6.33 -6.37 -13.42
C PRO A 9 4.86 -6.04 -13.15
N PHE A 10 4.08 -7.04 -12.72
CA PHE A 10 2.69 -6.85 -12.30
C PHE A 10 2.57 -5.88 -11.12
N VAL A 11 3.45 -6.05 -10.12
CA VAL A 11 3.46 -5.24 -8.92
C VAL A 11 4.03 -3.85 -9.20
N ASP A 12 5.05 -3.76 -10.05
CA ASP A 12 5.59 -2.49 -10.55
C ASP A 12 4.49 -1.64 -11.22
N GLU A 13 3.62 -2.24 -12.04
CA GLU A 13 2.49 -1.54 -12.64
C GLU A 13 1.51 -0.99 -11.58
N VAL A 14 1.25 -1.74 -10.50
CA VAL A 14 0.42 -1.25 -9.38
C VAL A 14 1.06 -0.02 -8.74
N TRP A 15 2.36 -0.05 -8.46
CA TRP A 15 3.07 1.10 -7.87
C TRP A 15 3.07 2.33 -8.78
N ASN A 16 3.29 2.12 -10.08
CA ASN A 16 3.23 3.18 -11.09
C ASN A 16 1.85 3.83 -11.15
N LEU A 17 0.77 3.04 -11.14
CA LEU A 17 -0.60 3.54 -11.14
C LEU A 17 -0.96 4.30 -9.85
N LEU A 18 -0.34 3.94 -8.72
CA LEU A 18 -0.47 4.68 -7.45
C LEU A 18 0.43 5.93 -7.37
N ASN A 19 1.27 6.16 -8.38
CA ASN A 19 2.30 7.20 -8.41
C ASN A 19 3.28 7.12 -7.22
N ILE A 20 3.60 5.90 -6.79
CA ILE A 20 4.60 5.64 -5.75
C ILE A 20 5.87 5.17 -6.46
N LYS A 21 6.95 5.93 -6.29
CA LYS A 21 8.22 5.68 -6.96
C LYS A 21 9.37 5.75 -5.97
N TRP A 22 10.45 5.06 -6.29
CA TRP A 22 11.71 5.08 -5.58
C TRP A 22 12.85 5.12 -6.61
N ASP A 23 14.03 5.56 -6.20
CA ASP A 23 15.22 5.51 -7.05
C ASP A 23 15.80 4.08 -7.15
N ILE A 24 16.69 3.88 -8.12
CA ILE A 24 17.31 2.58 -8.38
C ILE A 24 18.06 2.06 -7.14
N VAL A 25 18.75 2.94 -6.42
CA VAL A 25 19.55 2.58 -5.23
C VAL A 25 18.65 2.02 -4.13
N MET A 26 17.48 2.62 -3.92
CA MET A 26 16.45 2.12 -2.99
C MET A 26 15.84 0.81 -3.49
N GLY A 27 15.63 0.67 -4.80
CA GLY A 27 15.10 -0.53 -5.44
C GLY A 27 15.99 -1.77 -5.29
N GLU A 28 17.30 -1.58 -5.16
CA GLU A 28 18.27 -2.68 -4.98
C GLU A 28 18.41 -3.16 -3.53
N LYS A 29 17.86 -2.42 -2.56
CA LYS A 29 17.96 -2.78 -1.13
C LYS A 29 17.20 -4.06 -0.79
N LEU A 30 17.53 -4.65 0.35
CA LEU A 30 16.72 -5.73 0.94
C LEU A 30 15.28 -5.26 1.15
N LEU A 31 14.31 -6.17 1.08
CA LEU A 31 12.88 -5.83 1.17
C LEU A 31 12.57 -5.02 2.43
N GLN A 32 13.20 -5.34 3.56
CA GLN A 32 13.01 -4.63 4.83
C GLN A 32 13.51 -3.18 4.76
N ASP A 33 14.72 -2.97 4.24
CA ASP A 33 15.32 -1.63 4.09
C ASP A 33 14.57 -0.79 3.04
N TRP A 34 14.06 -1.43 1.99
CA TRP A 34 13.21 -0.80 0.99
C TRP A 34 11.87 -0.36 1.59
N LEU A 35 11.20 -1.23 2.35
CA LEU A 35 9.97 -0.87 3.07
C LEU A 35 10.22 0.27 4.05
N GLN A 36 11.26 0.16 4.88
CA GLN A 36 11.60 1.20 5.83
C GLN A 36 11.88 2.54 5.13
N GLY A 37 12.64 2.54 4.04
CA GLY A 37 12.92 3.73 3.23
C GLY A 37 11.65 4.36 2.67
N LEU A 38 10.76 3.54 2.11
CA LEU A 38 9.46 3.99 1.59
C LEU A 38 8.63 4.72 2.65
N PHE A 39 8.55 4.20 3.86
CA PHE A 39 7.78 4.83 4.94
C PHE A 39 8.47 6.08 5.50
N ILE A 40 9.79 6.08 5.65
CA ILE A 40 10.54 7.25 6.16
C ILE A 40 10.45 8.44 5.20
N MET A 41 10.46 8.19 3.89
CA MET A 41 10.44 9.25 2.88
C MET A 41 9.03 9.74 2.53
N SER A 42 8.00 9.16 3.13
CA SER A 42 6.60 9.37 2.77
C SER A 42 5.84 10.21 3.80
N SER A 43 4.86 10.97 3.32
CA SER A 43 3.89 11.62 4.20
C SER A 43 3.01 10.58 4.90
N LYS A 44 2.34 10.93 6.00
CA LYS A 44 1.38 10.04 6.68
C LYS A 44 0.29 9.51 5.73
N VAL A 45 -0.20 10.35 4.82
CA VAL A 45 -1.20 9.97 3.80
C VAL A 45 -0.62 8.94 2.84
N THR A 46 0.59 9.17 2.35
CA THR A 46 1.30 8.25 1.46
C THR A 46 1.63 6.94 2.16
N CYS A 47 2.04 6.96 3.43
CA CYS A 47 2.28 5.76 4.23
C CYS A 47 1.02 4.90 4.37
N ARG A 48 -0.16 5.52 4.55
CA ARG A 48 -1.46 4.81 4.55
C ARG A 48 -1.70 4.13 3.20
N GLN A 49 -1.48 4.86 2.10
CA GLN A 49 -1.61 4.32 0.75
C GLN A 49 -0.64 3.15 0.48
N ILE A 50 0.62 3.27 0.91
CA ILE A 50 1.64 2.21 0.81
C ILE A 50 1.19 0.96 1.61
N ALA A 51 0.76 1.14 2.85
CA ALA A 51 0.30 0.04 3.69
C ALA A 51 -0.90 -0.70 3.08
N CYS A 52 -1.90 0.05 2.59
CA CYS A 52 -3.03 -0.53 1.87
C CYS A 52 -2.59 -1.26 0.60
N ALA A 53 -1.68 -0.68 -0.19
CA ALA A 53 -1.18 -1.31 -1.39
C ALA A 53 -0.50 -2.66 -1.11
N ILE A 54 0.39 -2.71 -0.12
CA ILE A 54 1.05 -3.96 0.32
C ILE A 54 0.01 -5.01 0.72
N TRP A 55 -0.99 -4.62 1.51
CA TRP A 55 -2.06 -5.52 1.94
C TRP A 55 -2.85 -6.10 0.76
N PHE A 56 -3.28 -5.26 -0.18
CA PHE A 56 -4.02 -5.70 -1.36
C PHE A 56 -3.15 -6.55 -2.30
N ILE A 57 -1.90 -6.19 -2.53
CA ILE A 57 -0.95 -7.00 -3.33
C ILE A 57 -0.80 -8.39 -2.70
N TRP A 58 -0.59 -8.46 -1.38
CA TRP A 58 -0.50 -9.73 -0.67
C TRP A 58 -1.78 -10.56 -0.78
N GLY A 59 -2.93 -9.93 -0.57
CA GLY A 59 -4.24 -10.57 -0.65
C GLY A 59 -4.52 -11.14 -2.04
N GLU A 60 -4.28 -10.38 -3.11
CA GLU A 60 -4.52 -10.83 -4.48
C GLU A 60 -3.51 -11.91 -4.91
N ARG A 61 -2.26 -11.85 -4.46
CA ARG A 61 -1.31 -12.96 -4.60
C ARG A 61 -1.83 -14.24 -3.96
N ASN A 62 -2.36 -14.15 -2.73
CA ASN A 62 -2.90 -15.32 -2.04
C ASN A 62 -4.13 -15.90 -2.75
N LYS A 63 -5.05 -15.05 -3.23
CA LYS A 63 -6.19 -15.48 -4.05
C LYS A 63 -5.75 -16.17 -5.34
N TRP A 64 -4.67 -15.70 -5.97
CA TRP A 64 -4.14 -16.37 -7.15
C TRP A 64 -3.61 -17.77 -6.83
N VAL A 65 -2.90 -17.92 -5.71
CA VAL A 65 -2.36 -19.21 -5.26
C VAL A 65 -3.47 -20.21 -4.87
N HIS A 66 -4.50 -19.75 -4.15
CA HIS A 66 -5.53 -20.62 -3.57
C HIS A 66 -6.78 -20.78 -4.44
N ASP A 67 -7.25 -19.69 -5.05
CA ASP A 67 -8.54 -19.64 -5.76
C ASP A 67 -8.36 -19.57 -7.28
N ARG A 68 -7.11 -19.48 -7.78
CA ARG A 68 -6.77 -19.24 -9.19
C ARG A 68 -7.46 -18.02 -9.80
N SER A 69 -7.92 -17.09 -8.96
CA SER A 69 -8.50 -15.82 -9.41
C SER A 69 -7.40 -14.78 -9.58
N PHE A 70 -7.60 -13.86 -10.53
CA PHE A 70 -6.64 -12.82 -10.84
C PHE A 70 -7.34 -11.48 -11.02
N ALA A 71 -6.76 -10.43 -10.47
CA ALA A 71 -7.15 -9.05 -10.74
C ALA A 71 -6.03 -8.35 -11.50
N SER A 72 -6.39 -7.54 -12.48
CA SER A 72 -5.44 -6.65 -13.15
C SER A 72 -4.90 -5.58 -12.18
N PRO A 73 -3.71 -5.00 -12.45
CA PRO A 73 -3.16 -3.91 -11.63
C PRO A 73 -4.15 -2.76 -11.44
N LYS A 74 -4.89 -2.40 -12.48
CA LYS A 74 -5.95 -1.37 -12.43
C LYS A 74 -7.08 -1.73 -11.46
N GLN A 75 -7.50 -2.99 -11.43
CA GLN A 75 -8.52 -3.45 -10.48
C GLN A 75 -8.00 -3.41 -9.03
N ILE A 76 -6.72 -3.75 -8.81
CA ILE A 76 -6.09 -3.63 -7.50
C ILE A 76 -6.07 -2.17 -7.04
N VAL A 77 -5.61 -1.27 -7.91
CA VAL A 77 -5.56 0.18 -7.63
C VAL A 77 -6.96 0.73 -7.32
N HIS A 78 -7.96 0.32 -8.10
CA HIS A 78 -9.35 0.70 -7.85
C HIS A 78 -9.82 0.25 -6.46
N LYS A 79 -9.58 -1.01 -6.08
CA LYS A 79 -9.90 -1.53 -4.74
C LYS A 79 -9.17 -0.73 -3.64
N ILE A 80 -7.90 -0.40 -3.82
CA ILE A 80 -7.12 0.42 -2.88
C ILE A 80 -7.76 1.81 -2.73
N SER A 81 -8.10 2.48 -3.84
CA SER A 81 -8.73 3.80 -3.81
C SER A 81 -10.08 3.79 -3.10
N GLN A 82 -10.92 2.79 -3.39
CA GLN A 82 -12.21 2.61 -2.71
C GLN A 82 -12.02 2.41 -1.20
N TYR A 83 -11.08 1.53 -0.82
CA TYR A 83 -10.82 1.25 0.58
C TYR A 83 -10.28 2.48 1.33
N LEU A 84 -9.37 3.25 0.73
CA LEU A 84 -8.88 4.50 1.31
C LEU A 84 -10.00 5.54 1.47
N GLN A 85 -10.94 5.60 0.53
CA GLN A 85 -12.11 6.47 0.64
C GLN A 85 -13.02 6.05 1.81
N GLU A 86 -13.36 4.77 1.91
CA GLU A 86 -14.15 4.22 3.03
C GLU A 86 -13.50 4.54 4.38
N LEU A 87 -12.19 4.33 4.46
CA LEU A 87 -11.38 4.63 5.62
C LEU A 87 -11.41 6.12 6.01
N ASN A 88 -11.37 7.02 5.05
CA ASN A 88 -11.49 8.47 5.31
C ASN A 88 -12.91 8.84 5.79
N GLU A 89 -13.96 8.21 5.24
CA GLU A 89 -15.33 8.45 5.68
C GLU A 89 -15.61 7.92 7.09
N ILE A 90 -15.00 6.79 7.46
CA ILE A 90 -15.07 6.28 8.83
C ILE A 90 -14.37 7.25 9.79
N GLU A 91 -13.17 7.73 9.43
CA GLU A 91 -12.40 8.66 10.26
C GLU A 91 -13.16 9.97 10.53
N LYS A 92 -13.92 10.49 9.55
CA LYS A 92 -14.80 11.66 9.73
C LYS A 92 -15.97 11.40 10.68
N LYS A 93 -16.46 10.16 10.75
CA LYS A 93 -17.61 9.75 11.58
C LYS A 93 -17.20 9.40 13.00
N LEU A 94 -15.92 9.13 13.24
CA LEU A 94 -15.42 8.89 14.57
C LEU A 94 -15.50 10.19 15.37
N PRO A 95 -16.05 10.17 16.60
CA PRO A 95 -15.94 11.32 17.48
C PRO A 95 -14.46 11.64 17.64
N VAL A 96 -14.09 12.91 17.43
CA VAL A 96 -12.76 13.39 17.78
C VAL A 96 -12.58 13.05 19.24
N ALA A 97 -11.65 12.13 19.55
CA ALA A 97 -11.31 11.84 20.93
C ALA A 97 -11.06 13.18 21.60
N PRO A 98 -11.74 13.53 22.71
CA PRO A 98 -11.44 14.76 23.39
C PRO A 98 -9.93 14.74 23.64
N VAL A 99 -9.24 15.73 23.09
CA VAL A 99 -7.83 15.96 23.38
C VAL A 99 -7.78 16.06 24.89
N GLY A 100 -7.31 15.00 25.52
CA GLY A 100 -7.12 14.98 26.97
C GLY A 100 -6.15 16.09 27.29
N PHE A 101 -6.69 17.21 27.76
CA PHE A 101 -6.01 18.02 28.75
C PHE A 101 -5.81 17.15 30.00
N GLU A 102 -4.72 17.40 30.73
CA GLU A 102 -4.26 16.80 32.00
C GLU A 102 -3.12 15.78 31.81
N ARG A 103 -1.87 15.99 32.28
CA ARG A 103 -1.26 16.99 33.19
C ARG A 103 0.18 17.28 32.78
#